data_AF-A0A3D2JY52-F1
#
_entry.id   AF-A0A3D2JY52-F1
#
_cell.length_a   1.000
_cell.length_b   1.000
_cell.length_c   1.000
_cell.angle_alpha   90.00
_cell.angle_beta   90.00
_cell.angle_gamma   90.00
#
_symmetry.space_group_name_H-M   'P 1'
#
loop_
_entity.id
_entity.type
_entity.pdbx_description
1 polymer ?
#
loop_
_entity_poly.entity_id
_entity_poly.type
_entity_poly.pdbx_seq_one_letter_code
_entity_poly.pdbx_strand_id
1 'polypeptide(L)' 'MKIQCPECSQRFDVTEDLLGKTVECGSCDARFDVTTDELVAEKKKFYPGEKRDSHLDRFGRNTP' A
#
# COMPACT_ATOMS: atom_id res chain seq x y z
N MET A 1 3.43 -7.67 4.06
CA MET A 1 2.00 -7.28 4.23
C MET A 1 1.98 -6.11 5.18
N LYS A 2 1.12 -5.11 5.01
CA LYS A 2 1.14 -3.93 5.90
C LYS A 2 -0.02 -3.96 6.88
N ILE A 3 0.30 -3.81 8.17
CA ILE A 3 -0.68 -3.67 9.24
C ILE A 3 -0.43 -2.36 9.99
N GLN A 4 -1.46 -1.87 10.67
CA GLN A 4 -1.39 -0.66 11.47
C GLN A 4 -1.68 -0.98 12.94
N CYS A 5 -0.89 -0.45 13.87
CA CYS A 5 -1.18 -0.59 15.30
C CYS A 5 -2.42 0.24 15.67
N PRO A 6 -3.40 -0.33 16.41
CA PRO A 6 -4.60 0.41 16.82
C PRO A 6 -4.33 1.51 17.85
N GLU A 7 -3.21 1.42 18.58
CA GLU A 7 -2.89 2.35 19.67
C GLU A 7 -2.10 3.57 19.21
N CYS A 8 -1.06 3.36 18.39
CA CYS A 8 -0.19 4.43 17.92
C CYS A 8 -0.34 4.76 16.42
N SER A 9 -1.18 4.02 15.70
CA SER A 9 -1.37 4.17 14.24
C SER A 9 -0.11 3.98 13.39
N GLN A 10 0.93 3.38 13.97
CA GLN A 10 2.17 3.08 13.26
C GLN A 10 1.97 1.93 12.28
N ARG A 11 2.57 2.02 11.09
CA ARG A 11 2.46 1.02 10.03
C ARG A 11 3.72 0.18 9.97
N PHE A 12 3.58 -1.14 9.89
CA PHE A 12 4.69 -2.07 9.83
C PHE A 12 4.46 -3.09 8.72
N ASP A 13 5.55 -3.61 8.16
CA ASP A 13 5.48 -4.75 7.26
C ASP A 13 5.65 -6.04 8.07
N VAL A 14 4.61 -6.86 8.08
CA VAL A 14 4.59 -8.18 8.72
C VAL A 14 4.46 -9.28 7.68
N THR A 15 5.02 -10.43 8.01
CA THR A 15 4.90 -11.67 7.24
C THR A 15 3.57 -12.37 7.51
N GLU A 16 3.05 -13.08 6.51
CA GLU A 16 1.80 -13.84 6.62
C GLU A 16 1.85 -14.95 7.69
N ASP A 17 3.04 -15.42 8.08
CA ASP A 17 3.20 -16.38 9.18
C ASP A 17 2.75 -15.82 10.56
N LEU A 18 2.71 -14.49 10.69
CA LEU A 18 2.25 -13.81 11.91
C LEU A 18 0.74 -13.56 11.93
N LEU A 19 0.01 -13.92 10.86
CA LEU A 19 -1.45 -13.85 10.80
C LEU A 19 -2.08 -14.77 11.86
N GLY A 20 -3.03 -14.21 12.61
CA GLY A 20 -3.69 -14.91 13.71
C GLY A 20 -2.84 -15.10 14.97
N LYS A 21 -1.64 -14.50 15.02
CA LYS A 21 -0.79 -14.46 16.20
C LYS A 21 -0.85 -13.07 16.85
N THR A 22 -0.61 -13.01 18.15
CA THR A 22 -0.45 -11.75 18.88
C THR A 22 0.95 -11.21 18.62
N VAL A 23 1.05 -9.98 18.14
CA VAL A 23 2.31 -9.28 17.93
C VAL A 23 2.44 -8.10 18.88
N GLU A 24 3.69 -7.72 19.16
CA GLU A 24 4.00 -6.56 19.99
C GLU A 24 4.46 -5.40 19.09
N CYS A 25 3.89 -4.23 19.32
CA CYS A 25 4.24 -3.01 18.61
C CYS A 25 5.61 -2.51 19.08
N GLY A 26 6.62 -2.52 18.21
CA GLY A 26 7.95 -1.99 18.55
C GLY A 26 8.04 -0.47 18.75
N SER A 27 6.92 0.26 18.70
CA SER A 27 6.89 1.73 18.92
C SER A 27 6.15 2.17 20.18
N CYS A 28 5.15 1.41 20.63
CA CYS A 28 4.39 1.72 21.85
C CYS A 28 4.25 0.53 22.81
N ASP A 29 4.87 -0.61 22.48
CA ASP A 29 4.86 -1.85 23.26
C ASP A 29 3.47 -2.47 23.45
N ALA A 30 2.47 -1.98 22.73
CA ALA A 30 1.11 -2.52 22.72
C ALA A 30 1.07 -3.90 22.06
N ARG A 31 0.30 -4.83 22.64
CA ARG A 31 0.09 -6.16 22.10
C ARG A 31 -1.28 -6.25 21.44
N PHE A 32 -1.32 -6.71 20.20
CA PHE A 32 -2.56 -6.83 19.45
C PHE A 32 -2.51 -8.06 18.52
N ASP A 33 -3.68 -8.60 18.21
CA ASP A 33 -3.86 -9.72 17.30
C ASP A 33 -3.82 -9.26 15.84
N VAL A 34 -3.00 -9.94 15.03
CA VAL A 34 -2.92 -9.64 13.60
C VAL A 34 -4.06 -10.35 12.88
N THR A 35 -5.16 -9.64 12.65
CA THR A 35 -6.29 -10.15 11.87
C THR A 35 -6.17 -9.75 10.39
N THR A 36 -6.72 -10.58 9.50
CA THR A 36 -6.72 -10.33 8.05
C THR A 36 -7.60 -9.15 7.61
N ASP A 37 -8.37 -8.55 8.53
CA ASP A 37 -9.22 -7.38 8.28
C ASP A 37 -8.42 -6.06 8.38
N GLU A 38 -7.37 -6.02 9.21
CA GLU A 38 -6.56 -4.82 9.47
C GLU A 38 -5.42 -4.61 8.45
N LEU A 39 -5.49 -5.32 7.32
CA LEU A 39 -4.51 -5.22 6.26
C LEU A 39 -4.71 -3.91 5.52
N VAL A 40 -3.70 -3.04 5.57
CA VAL A 40 -3.67 -1.83 4.77
C VAL A 40 -3.50 -2.25 3.32
N ALA A 41 -4.62 -2.50 2.64
CA ALA A 41 -4.66 -2.84 1.24
C ALA A 41 -3.91 -1.76 0.47
N GLU A 42 -2.79 -2.13 -0.15
CA GLU A 42 -2.01 -1.21 -0.97
C GLU A 42 -2.90 -0.72 -2.12
N LYS A 43 -3.44 0.49 -1.98
CA LYS A 43 -4.16 1.15 -3.07
C LYS A 43 -3.19 1.26 -4.24
N LYS A 44 -3.51 0.59 -5.35
CA LYS A 44 -2.80 0.73 -6.62
C LYS A 44 -2.64 2.23 -6.90
N LYS A 45 -1.39 2.69 -6.93
CA LYS A 45 -1.06 4.07 -7.27
C LYS A 45 -1.52 4.32 -8.70
N PHE A 46 -2.59 5.09 -8.85
CA PHE A 46 -3.11 5.50 -10.15
C PHE A 46 -2.39 6.78 -10.56
N TYR A 47 -1.49 6.69 -11.54
CA TYR A 47 -0.76 7.84 -12.06
C TYR A 47 -1.57 8.49 -13.21
N PRO A 48 -1.99 9.76 -13.08
CA PRO A 48 -2.81 10.43 -14.09
C PRO A 48 -2.11 10.67 -15.44
N GLY A 49 -0.79 10.43 -15.55
CA GLY A 49 -0.01 10.57 -16.78
C GLY A 49 -0.06 9.37 -17.73
N GLU A 50 -0.68 8.25 -17.34
CA GLU A 50 -0.78 7.03 -18.17
C GLU A 50 -2.05 7.00 -19.03
N LYS A 51 -2.47 8.15 -19.56
CA LYS A 51 -3.47 8.18 -20.64
C LYS A 51 -2.73 8.36 -21.95
N ARG A 52 -2.55 7.26 -22.68
CA ARG A 52 -2.19 7.31 -24.10
C ARG A 52 -3.41 7.84 -24.85
N ASP A 53 -3.43 9.14 -25.07
CA ASP A 53 -4.45 9.77 -25.88
C ASP A 53 -3.99 9.71 -27.35
N SER A 54 -4.59 8.82 -28.15
CA SER A 54 -4.20 8.58 -29.55
C SER A 54 -4.32 9.83 -30.44
N HIS A 55 -4.95 10.88 -29.93
CA HIS A 55 -5.06 12.18 -30.59
C HIS A 55 -3.75 12.96 -30.52
N LEU A 56 -2.95 12.76 -29.47
CA LEU A 56 -1.67 13.46 -29.29
C LEU A 56 -0.60 13.01 -30.28
N ASP A 57 -0.72 11.79 -30.83
CA ASP A 57 0.16 11.27 -31.89
C ASP A 57 0.14 12.14 -33.17
N ARG A 58 -0.95 12.88 -33.41
CA ARG A 58 -1.09 13.76 -34.60
C ARG A 58 -0.25 15.04 -34.52
N PHE A 59 0.21 15.40 -33.32
CA PHE A 59 1.05 16.58 -33.11
C PHE A 59 2.55 16.24 -33.18
N GLY A 60 2.91 14.96 -33.34
CA GLY A 60 4.27 14.55 -33.70
C GLY A 60 4.60 15.04 -35.11
N ARG A 61 5.35 16.15 -35.20
CA ARG A 61 5.89 16.65 -36.47
C ARG A 61 6.84 15.61 -37.06
N ASN A 62 6.33 14.74 -37.93
CA ASN A 62 7.17 14.05 -38.90
C ASN A 62 7.53 15.04 -40.00
N THR A 63 8.65 15.74 -39.82
CA THR A 63 9.35 16.37 -40.96
C THR A 63 10.17 15.29 -41.67
N PRO A 64 10.06 15.15 -43.00
CA PRO A 64 10.89 14.23 -43.78
C PRO A 64 12.37 14.62 -43.76
#